data_AF-A0A7G9BSJ1-F1
#
_entry.id   AF-A0A7G9BSJ1-F1
#
_cell.length_a   1.000
_cell.length_b   1.000
_cell.length_c   1.000
_cell.angle_alpha   90.00
_cell.angle_beta   90.00
_cell.angle_gamma   90.00
#
_symmetry.space_group_name_H-M   'P 1'
#
loop_
_entity.id
_entity.type
_entity.pdbx_description
1 polymer ?
#
loop_
_entity_poly.entity_id
_entity_poly.type
_entity_poly.pdbx_seq_one_letter_code
_entity_poly.pdbx_strand_id
1 'polypeptide(L)'
;MAKVQPKMFHFEDDGSIPNNDLPLLLYGSAFAMRGNKGADWLEEKFMSNDWGNAWRWGVYPFHHYHSNTHEVLGVFSGNALLHLGGERGEKVQTNAGDLLIIPAGVGHKCLAHSDDFAVVGAYPKGLSPDLNKGEEDERPQADKNIEAVQLPATDPLFGKDQGLREIWIKVNKVL
;
A
#
# COMPACT_ATOMS: atom_id res chain seq x y z
N MET A 1 -20.93 -9.23 -5.37
CA MET A 1 -20.58 -7.98 -4.64
C MET A 1 -20.46 -6.87 -5.67
N ALA A 2 -20.93 -5.65 -5.37
CA ALA A 2 -20.81 -4.52 -6.29
C ALA A 2 -19.33 -4.23 -6.57
N LYS A 3 -18.99 -3.84 -7.80
CA LYS A 3 -17.62 -3.47 -8.19
C LYS A 3 -17.24 -2.18 -7.46
N VAL A 4 -16.38 -2.27 -6.45
CA VAL A 4 -15.77 -1.09 -5.83
C VAL A 4 -14.57 -0.72 -6.67
N GLN A 5 -14.64 0.42 -7.38
CA GLN A 5 -13.49 0.99 -8.09
C GLN A 5 -12.62 1.76 -7.10
N PRO A 6 -11.30 1.56 -7.07
CA PRO A 6 -10.44 2.31 -6.19
C PRO A 6 -10.25 3.74 -6.71
N LYS A 7 -10.02 4.68 -5.79
CA LYS A 7 -9.37 5.95 -6.15
C LYS A 7 -7.91 5.65 -6.49
N MET A 8 -7.42 6.18 -7.60
CA MET A 8 -6.04 6.02 -8.05
C MET A 8 -5.26 7.31 -7.80
N PHE A 9 -4.04 7.16 -7.31
CA PHE A 9 -3.11 8.26 -7.09
C PHE A 9 -1.81 7.97 -7.84
N HIS A 10 -1.36 8.90 -8.67
CA HIS A 10 -0.06 8.83 -9.34
C HIS A 10 0.85 9.88 -8.72
N PHE A 11 2.10 9.51 -8.49
CA PHE A 11 3.08 10.38 -7.86
C PHE A 11 4.36 10.36 -8.68
N GLU A 12 4.87 11.55 -8.99
CA GLU A 12 6.15 11.73 -9.68
C GLU A 12 7.31 11.57 -8.70
N ASP A 13 8.48 11.17 -9.17
CA ASP A 13 9.71 11.20 -8.38
C ASP A 13 9.96 12.64 -7.86
N ASP A 14 10.14 12.79 -6.53
CA ASP A 14 10.40 14.09 -5.90
C ASP A 14 11.89 14.40 -5.64
N GLY A 15 12.76 13.48 -6.05
CA GLY A 15 14.21 13.51 -5.87
C GLY A 15 14.64 12.59 -4.72
N SER A 16 14.00 12.69 -3.56
CA SER A 16 14.29 11.81 -2.42
C SER A 16 13.41 10.57 -2.43
N ILE A 17 12.12 10.71 -2.74
CA ILE A 17 11.16 9.62 -2.81
C ILE A 17 10.91 9.23 -4.29
N PRO A 18 11.23 7.98 -4.70
CA PRO A 18 11.16 7.57 -6.10
C PRO A 18 9.74 7.49 -6.65
N ASN A 19 8.79 7.10 -5.81
CA ASN A 19 7.45 6.74 -6.25
C ASN A 19 7.49 5.65 -7.34
N ASN A 20 6.43 5.54 -8.12
CA ASN A 20 6.23 4.47 -9.10
C ASN A 20 5.25 4.92 -10.18
N ASP A 21 5.44 4.44 -11.41
CA ASP A 21 4.49 4.66 -12.51
C ASP A 21 3.13 3.96 -12.26
N LEU A 22 3.13 2.89 -11.45
CA LEU A 22 1.91 2.24 -11.01
C LEU A 22 1.15 3.16 -10.03
N PRO A 23 -0.17 3.32 -10.18
CA PRO A 23 -0.96 4.08 -9.22
C PRO A 23 -1.05 3.37 -7.88
N LEU A 24 -0.96 4.14 -6.79
CA LEU A 24 -1.47 3.72 -5.49
C LEU A 24 -2.99 3.62 -5.57
N LEU A 25 -3.54 2.52 -5.04
CA LEU A 25 -4.96 2.23 -5.07
C LEU A 25 -5.57 2.37 -3.67
N LEU A 26 -6.63 3.16 -3.53
CA LEU A 26 -7.42 3.28 -2.30
C LEU A 26 -8.84 2.76 -2.55
N TYR A 27 -9.19 1.67 -1.90
CA TYR A 27 -10.56 1.16 -1.83
C TYR A 27 -11.24 1.68 -0.56
N GLY A 28 -12.17 2.61 -0.73
CA GLY A 28 -12.97 3.13 0.38
C GLY A 28 -14.02 2.13 0.83
N SER A 29 -14.17 1.93 2.14
CA SER A 29 -15.15 1.00 2.74
C SER A 29 -15.14 -0.40 2.10
N ALA A 30 -13.94 -0.90 1.81
CA ALA A 30 -13.68 -2.16 1.12
C ALA A 30 -14.14 -3.40 1.90
N PHE A 31 -14.21 -3.30 3.23
CA PHE A 31 -14.67 -4.37 4.11
C PHE A 31 -15.44 -3.83 5.31
N ALA A 32 -16.28 -4.67 5.92
CA ALA A 32 -17.21 -4.29 6.99
C ALA A 32 -16.73 -4.62 8.42
N MET A 33 -15.80 -5.57 8.57
CA MET A 33 -15.28 -5.97 9.88
C MET A 33 -14.40 -4.86 10.49
N ARG A 34 -14.40 -4.73 11.82
CA ARG A 34 -13.69 -3.67 12.58
C ARG A 34 -13.01 -4.24 13.83
N GLY A 35 -12.06 -3.51 14.40
CA GLY A 35 -11.30 -3.91 15.59
C GLY A 35 -10.55 -5.22 15.38
N ASN A 36 -10.30 -5.98 16.46
CA ASN A 36 -9.53 -7.23 16.38
C ASN A 36 -10.12 -8.25 15.38
N LYS A 37 -11.45 -8.35 15.30
CA LYS A 37 -12.10 -9.22 14.30
C LYS A 37 -11.84 -8.76 12.87
N GLY A 38 -11.71 -7.46 12.64
CA GLY A 38 -11.30 -6.90 11.36
C GLY A 38 -9.85 -7.23 11.03
N ALA A 39 -8.96 -7.15 12.01
CA ALA A 39 -7.57 -7.54 11.84
C ALA A 39 -7.41 -9.04 11.52
N ASP A 40 -8.08 -9.92 12.28
CA ASP A 40 -8.08 -11.37 12.02
C ASP A 40 -8.58 -11.68 10.60
N TRP A 41 -9.67 -11.02 10.18
CA TRP A 41 -10.22 -11.17 8.85
C TRP A 41 -9.25 -10.70 7.75
N LEU A 42 -8.56 -9.58 7.95
CA LEU A 42 -7.59 -9.06 6.98
C LEU A 42 -6.39 -10.00 6.83
N GLU A 43 -5.85 -10.53 7.92
CA GLU A 43 -4.73 -11.48 7.88
C GLU A 43 -5.09 -12.75 7.11
N GLU A 44 -6.25 -13.35 7.42
CA GLU A 44 -6.76 -14.50 6.66
C GLU A 44 -6.99 -14.15 5.19
N LYS A 45 -7.58 -12.97 4.93
CA LYS A 45 -7.92 -12.53 3.59
C LYS A 45 -6.67 -12.31 2.73
N PHE A 46 -5.68 -11.60 3.25
CA PHE A 46 -4.40 -11.37 2.58
C PHE A 46 -3.68 -12.69 2.34
N MET A 47 -3.58 -13.55 3.37
CA MET A 47 -2.92 -14.86 3.25
C MET A 47 -3.60 -15.74 2.19
N SER A 48 -4.94 -15.77 2.15
CA SER A 48 -5.69 -16.52 1.13
C SER A 48 -5.45 -16.05 -0.30
N ASN A 49 -4.96 -14.82 -0.45
CA ASN A 49 -4.63 -14.19 -1.72
C ASN A 49 -3.12 -14.11 -1.97
N ASP A 50 -2.28 -14.89 -1.27
CA ASP A 50 -0.81 -14.88 -1.43
C ASP A 50 -0.15 -13.55 -1.04
N TRP A 51 -0.76 -12.82 -0.10
CA TRP A 51 -0.16 -11.68 0.59
C TRP A 51 0.12 -12.06 2.04
N GLY A 52 1.38 -12.30 2.37
CA GLY A 52 1.82 -12.86 3.65
C GLY A 52 2.68 -11.90 4.45
N ASN A 53 3.39 -12.45 5.45
CA ASN A 53 4.24 -11.70 6.37
C ASN A 53 3.48 -10.53 7.03
N ALA A 54 2.26 -10.85 7.48
CA ALA A 54 1.33 -9.86 7.99
C ALA A 54 1.72 -9.35 9.38
N TRP A 55 1.41 -8.09 9.65
CA TRP A 55 1.66 -7.42 10.93
C TRP A 55 0.50 -6.48 11.27
N ARG A 56 0.33 -6.14 12.56
CA ARG A 56 -0.67 -5.19 13.05
C ARG A 56 0.00 -4.02 13.74
N TRP A 57 -0.14 -2.80 13.20
CA TRP A 57 0.44 -1.60 13.80
C TRP A 57 -0.14 -0.31 13.21
N GLY A 58 0.49 0.84 13.47
CA GLY A 58 0.21 2.11 12.78
C GLY A 58 1.08 2.31 11.54
N VAL A 59 1.13 3.54 11.04
CA VAL A 59 2.02 3.98 9.94
C VAL A 59 3.02 4.98 10.52
N TYR A 60 4.30 4.90 10.12
CA TYR A 60 5.35 5.78 10.65
C TYR A 60 5.04 7.27 10.48
N PRO A 61 5.49 8.14 11.42
CA PRO A 61 5.32 9.59 11.32
C PRO A 61 6.33 10.28 10.38
N PHE A 62 7.21 9.52 9.74
CA PHE A 62 8.20 10.00 8.76
C PHE A 62 7.96 9.30 7.41
N HIS A 63 8.31 9.97 6.30
CA HIS A 63 8.19 9.35 4.98
C HIS A 63 9.12 8.16 4.90
N HIS A 64 8.56 7.04 4.46
CA HIS A 64 9.30 5.84 4.15
C HIS A 64 8.71 5.16 2.92
N TYR A 65 9.50 4.30 2.29
CA TYR A 65 9.08 3.47 1.17
C TYR A 65 9.82 2.13 1.18
N HIS A 66 9.24 1.17 0.47
CA HIS A 66 9.83 -0.14 0.23
C HIS A 66 10.32 -0.20 -1.22
N SER A 67 11.61 -0.45 -1.43
CA SER A 67 12.17 -0.53 -2.78
C SER A 67 12.02 -1.93 -3.38
N ASN A 68 11.83 -2.96 -2.53
CA ASN A 68 11.91 -4.36 -2.95
C ASN A 68 10.55 -5.09 -3.03
N THR A 69 9.45 -4.47 -2.59
CA THR A 69 8.12 -5.10 -2.60
C THR A 69 7.00 -4.07 -2.62
N HIS A 70 5.86 -4.45 -3.21
CA HIS A 70 4.58 -3.76 -2.99
C HIS A 70 4.05 -4.08 -1.59
N GLU A 71 3.12 -3.26 -1.11
CA GLU A 71 2.51 -3.38 0.21
C GLU A 71 0.99 -3.21 0.13
N VAL A 72 0.26 -3.92 0.99
CA VAL A 72 -1.16 -3.65 1.25
C VAL A 72 -1.34 -3.23 2.71
N LEU A 73 -2.15 -2.20 2.95
CA LEU A 73 -2.60 -1.78 4.27
C LEU A 73 -4.13 -1.86 4.36
N GLY A 74 -4.66 -2.62 5.32
CA GLY A 74 -6.09 -2.64 5.65
C GLY A 74 -6.36 -1.94 6.97
N VAL A 75 -7.11 -0.84 6.96
CA VAL A 75 -7.42 -0.06 8.17
C VAL A 75 -8.54 -0.75 8.95
N PHE A 76 -8.23 -1.43 10.05
CA PHE A 76 -9.25 -2.17 10.81
C PHE A 76 -9.81 -1.38 12.00
N SER A 77 -9.15 -0.31 12.42
CA SER A 77 -9.53 0.51 13.58
C SER A 77 -9.13 1.97 13.40
N GLY A 78 -9.91 2.88 13.97
CA GLY A 78 -9.66 4.32 13.95
C GLY A 78 -9.67 4.98 12.57
N ASN A 79 -8.97 6.12 12.47
CA ASN A 79 -8.78 6.90 11.26
C ASN A 79 -7.43 7.61 11.28
N ALA A 80 -6.91 7.95 10.09
CA ALA A 80 -5.66 8.67 9.95
C ALA A 80 -5.64 9.59 8.72
N LEU A 81 -4.89 10.68 8.81
CA LEU A 81 -4.46 11.50 7.70
C LEU A 81 -3.07 11.05 7.27
N LEU A 82 -2.98 10.38 6.13
CA LEU A 82 -1.72 9.94 5.54
C LEU A 82 -1.21 10.96 4.52
N HIS A 83 0.10 11.09 4.38
CA HIS A 83 0.73 11.82 3.28
C HIS A 83 1.39 10.80 2.35
N LEU A 84 0.95 10.73 1.10
CA LEU A 84 1.31 9.71 0.12
C LEU A 84 2.02 10.38 -1.05
N GLY A 85 3.11 9.80 -1.56
CA GLY A 85 3.86 10.31 -2.71
C GLY A 85 5.05 11.21 -2.41
N GLY A 86 5.52 11.27 -1.15
CA GLY A 86 6.57 12.20 -0.73
C GLY A 86 6.08 13.61 -0.40
N GLU A 87 6.97 14.58 -0.32
CA GLU A 87 6.62 15.94 0.16
C GLU A 87 5.79 16.73 -0.87
N ARG A 88 5.86 16.35 -2.15
CA ARG A 88 5.02 16.89 -3.24
C ARG A 88 3.73 16.09 -3.46
N GLY A 89 3.47 15.11 -2.59
CA GLY A 89 2.37 14.17 -2.70
C GLY A 89 1.01 14.70 -2.22
N GLU A 90 0.09 13.77 -1.96
CA GLU A 90 -1.28 14.06 -1.53
C GLU A 90 -1.54 13.67 -0.07
N LYS A 91 -2.34 14.48 0.62
CA LYS A 91 -2.85 14.20 1.97
C LYS A 91 -4.20 13.51 1.87
N VAL A 92 -4.31 12.31 2.41
CA VAL A 92 -5.46 11.43 2.24
C VAL A 92 -5.99 10.97 3.59
N GLN A 93 -7.28 11.23 3.82
CA GLN A 93 -7.98 10.70 4.99
C GLN A 93 -8.32 9.22 4.75
N THR A 94 -8.03 8.39 5.74
CA THR A 94 -8.36 6.96 5.77
C THR A 94 -9.18 6.66 7.02
N ASN A 95 -10.07 5.68 6.91
CA ASN A 95 -10.97 5.26 7.97
C ASN A 95 -11.01 3.74 8.05
N ALA A 96 -11.41 3.22 9.21
CA ALA A 96 -11.62 1.79 9.35
C ALA A 96 -12.60 1.25 8.28
N GLY A 97 -12.16 0.20 7.58
CA GLY A 97 -12.79 -0.36 6.39
C GLY A 97 -12.10 -0.02 5.08
N ASP A 98 -11.19 0.96 5.06
CA ASP A 98 -10.42 1.30 3.86
C ASP A 98 -9.24 0.36 3.65
N LEU A 99 -8.86 0.17 2.38
CA LEU A 99 -7.71 -0.66 1.98
C LEU A 99 -6.85 0.10 0.98
N LEU A 100 -5.54 0.16 1.23
CA LEU A 100 -4.54 0.79 0.38
C LEU A 100 -3.65 -0.29 -0.22
N ILE A 101 -3.37 -0.18 -1.52
CA ILE A 101 -2.34 -0.99 -2.20
C ILE A 101 -1.28 -0.02 -2.70
N ILE A 102 -0.07 -0.16 -2.15
CA ILE A 102 1.03 0.78 -2.26
C ILE A 102 2.11 0.15 -3.16
N PRO A 103 2.39 0.74 -4.34
CA PRO A 103 3.48 0.33 -5.19
C PRO A 103 4.85 0.48 -4.51
N ALA A 104 5.83 -0.30 -4.94
CA ALA A 104 7.19 -0.18 -4.45
C ALA A 104 7.71 1.21 -4.82
N GLY A 105 8.44 1.86 -3.93
CA GLY A 105 8.94 3.23 -4.11
C GLY A 105 7.98 4.33 -3.68
N VAL A 106 6.68 4.07 -3.53
CA VAL A 106 5.72 5.11 -3.11
C VAL A 106 5.92 5.47 -1.64
N GLY A 107 6.38 6.71 -1.41
CA GLY A 107 6.63 7.21 -0.07
C GLY A 107 5.34 7.48 0.69
N HIS A 108 5.26 7.09 1.95
CA HIS A 108 4.10 7.35 2.78
C HIS A 108 4.45 7.63 4.24
N LYS A 109 3.64 8.46 4.91
CA LYS A 109 3.74 8.74 6.35
C LYS A 109 2.38 9.06 6.95
N CYS A 110 2.27 8.91 8.26
CA CYS A 110 1.12 9.36 9.04
C CYS A 110 1.34 10.78 9.57
N LEU A 111 0.43 11.70 9.27
CA LEU A 111 0.45 13.07 9.79
C LEU A 111 -0.33 13.23 11.10
N ALA A 112 -1.47 12.54 11.18
CA ALA A 112 -2.35 12.57 12.33
C ALA A 112 -3.22 11.30 12.34
N HIS A 113 -3.62 10.83 13.50
CA HIS A 113 -4.51 9.67 13.63
C HIS A 113 -5.30 9.71 14.94
N SER A 114 -6.39 8.94 15.02
CA SER A 114 -7.10 8.69 16.28
C SER A 114 -6.29 7.75 17.19
N ASP A 115 -6.55 7.78 18.49
CA ASP A 115 -5.83 6.97 19.49
C ASP A 115 -5.89 5.46 19.21
N ASP A 116 -6.94 5.01 18.54
CA ASP A 116 -7.22 3.61 18.20
C ASP A 116 -6.86 3.25 16.74
N PHE A 117 -6.17 4.13 16.01
CA PHE A 117 -5.78 3.87 14.61
C PHE A 117 -4.83 2.68 14.52
N ALA A 118 -5.22 1.69 13.71
CA ALA A 118 -4.38 0.55 13.42
C ALA A 118 -4.73 -0.08 12.06
N VAL A 119 -3.71 -0.63 11.42
CA VAL A 119 -3.76 -1.31 10.13
C VAL A 119 -3.19 -2.72 10.23
N VAL A 120 -3.64 -3.60 9.33
CA VAL A 120 -2.89 -4.81 8.97
C VAL A 120 -2.09 -4.52 7.73
N GLY A 121 -0.77 -4.68 7.79
CA GLY A 121 0.10 -4.64 6.62
C GLY A 121 0.49 -6.05 6.15
N ALA A 122 0.68 -6.24 4.86
CA ALA A 122 1.16 -7.50 4.27
C ALA A 122 1.83 -7.29 2.90
N TYR A 123 2.56 -8.30 2.43
CA TYR A 123 3.40 -8.22 1.23
C TYR A 123 3.16 -9.41 0.29
N PRO A 124 3.22 -9.24 -1.04
CA PRO A 124 3.08 -10.33 -2.00
C PRO A 124 4.07 -11.46 -1.68
N LYS A 125 3.60 -12.70 -1.73
CA LYS A 125 4.36 -13.92 -1.41
C LYS A 125 5.01 -13.94 -0.01
N GLY A 126 4.59 -13.05 0.88
CA GLY A 126 5.18 -12.89 2.20
C GLY A 126 6.63 -12.42 2.19
N LEU A 127 7.01 -11.57 1.21
CA LEU A 127 8.33 -10.96 1.18
C LEU A 127 8.60 -10.12 2.45
N SER A 128 9.89 -10.01 2.79
CA SER A 128 10.35 -9.10 3.83
C SER A 128 10.71 -7.75 3.19
N PRO A 129 10.01 -6.66 3.56
CA PRO A 129 10.31 -5.35 3.03
C PRO A 129 11.65 -4.82 3.54
N ASP A 130 12.32 -4.00 2.74
CA ASP A 130 13.33 -3.07 3.25
C ASP A 130 12.67 -1.83 3.88
N LEU A 131 13.41 -0.87 4.39
CA LEU A 131 12.85 0.38 4.91
C LEU A 131 13.75 1.54 4.53
N ASN A 132 13.35 2.28 3.50
CA ASN A 132 14.07 3.46 3.01
C ASN A 132 13.33 4.72 3.44
N LYS A 133 14.05 5.82 3.68
CA LYS A 133 13.52 7.09 4.20
C LYS A 133 13.73 8.28 3.25
N GLY A 134 14.36 8.05 2.10
CA GLY A 134 14.69 9.09 1.13
C GLY A 134 16.07 9.72 1.40
N GLU A 135 16.98 8.96 2.01
CA GLU A 135 18.35 9.39 2.28
C GLU A 135 19.21 9.31 0.99
N GLU A 136 20.24 10.14 0.90
CA GLU A 136 21.05 10.30 -0.32
C GLU A 136 21.79 9.01 -0.76
N ASP A 137 22.10 8.11 0.18
CA ASP A 137 22.87 6.88 -0.06
C ASP A 137 22.01 5.67 -0.47
N GLU A 138 20.68 5.80 -0.43
CA GLU A 138 19.75 4.73 -0.83
C GLU A 138 19.72 4.52 -2.37
N ARG A 139 19.95 5.61 -3.12
CA ARG A 139 19.94 5.62 -4.58
C ARG A 139 21.35 5.56 -5.17
N PRO A 140 21.53 4.89 -6.33
CA PRO A 140 20.51 4.38 -7.25
C PRO A 140 20.10 2.92 -7.00
N GLN A 141 20.48 2.31 -5.87
CA GLN A 141 20.15 0.90 -5.63
C GLN A 141 18.65 0.70 -5.41
N ALA A 142 18.00 1.62 -4.70
CA ALA A 142 16.54 1.63 -4.55
C ALA A 142 15.81 1.66 -5.91
N ASP A 143 16.25 2.47 -6.86
CA ASP A 143 15.64 2.58 -8.19
C ASP A 143 15.67 1.25 -8.95
N LYS A 144 16.84 0.60 -8.95
CA LYS A 144 17.02 -0.72 -9.57
C LYS A 144 16.17 -1.79 -8.91
N ASN A 145 15.99 -1.72 -7.59
CA ASN A 145 15.13 -2.65 -6.87
C ASN A 145 13.68 -2.46 -7.30
N ILE A 146 13.20 -1.20 -7.36
CA ILE A 146 11.83 -0.85 -7.73
C ILE A 146 11.50 -1.35 -9.13
N GLU A 147 12.38 -1.11 -10.10
CA GLU A 147 12.23 -1.62 -11.48
C GLU A 147 12.14 -3.15 -11.56
N ALA A 148 12.80 -3.86 -10.63
CA ALA A 148 12.81 -5.32 -10.60
C ALA A 148 11.58 -5.93 -9.90
N VAL A 149 10.79 -5.14 -9.17
CA VAL A 149 9.61 -5.64 -8.44
C VAL A 149 8.57 -6.17 -9.42
N GLN A 150 8.19 -7.43 -9.22
CA GLN A 150 7.22 -8.11 -10.06
C GLN A 150 5.80 -7.74 -9.66
N LEU A 151 4.92 -7.58 -10.65
CA LEU A 151 3.49 -7.41 -10.39
C LEU A 151 2.94 -8.62 -9.59
N PRO A 152 2.11 -8.39 -8.56
CA PRO A 152 1.51 -9.47 -7.79
C PRO A 152 0.61 -10.34 -8.67
N ALA A 153 0.58 -11.65 -8.40
CA ALA A 153 -0.27 -12.59 -9.13
C ALA A 153 -1.77 -12.45 -8.80
N THR A 154 -2.09 -11.75 -7.71
CA THR A 154 -3.39 -11.68 -7.05
C THR A 154 -3.58 -10.32 -6.40
N ASP A 155 -4.82 -9.83 -6.43
CA ASP A 155 -5.26 -8.70 -5.62
C ASP A 155 -5.47 -9.15 -4.15
N PRO A 156 -5.03 -8.37 -3.14
CA PRO A 156 -5.12 -8.75 -1.74
C PRO A 156 -6.57 -8.86 -1.24
N LEU A 157 -7.52 -8.20 -1.90
CA LEU A 157 -8.95 -8.26 -1.57
C LEU A 157 -9.72 -9.19 -2.52
N PHE A 158 -9.43 -9.12 -3.83
CA PHE A 158 -10.23 -9.78 -4.85
C PHE A 158 -9.59 -11.01 -5.50
N GLY A 159 -8.37 -11.38 -5.13
CA GLY A 159 -7.70 -12.56 -5.68
C GLY A 159 -7.37 -12.41 -7.17
N LYS A 160 -7.65 -13.43 -7.97
CA LYS A 160 -7.22 -13.46 -9.39
C LYS A 160 -8.14 -12.71 -10.34
N ASP A 161 -9.35 -12.39 -9.91
CA ASP A 161 -10.46 -12.14 -10.83
C ASP A 161 -10.63 -10.67 -11.19
N GLN A 162 -10.15 -9.73 -10.36
CA GLN A 162 -10.36 -8.29 -10.54
C GLN A 162 -9.39 -7.47 -9.67
N GLY A 163 -9.51 -6.14 -9.70
CA GLY A 163 -8.77 -5.22 -8.82
C GLY A 163 -7.43 -4.78 -9.41
N LEU A 164 -6.36 -4.82 -8.61
CA LEU A 164 -5.03 -4.35 -9.01
C LEU A 164 -4.55 -4.98 -10.31
N ARG A 165 -4.89 -6.25 -10.56
CA ARG A 165 -4.45 -6.94 -11.78
C ARG A 165 -5.01 -6.28 -13.04
N GLU A 166 -6.27 -5.87 -13.04
CA GLU A 166 -6.86 -5.19 -14.19
C GLU A 166 -6.32 -3.77 -14.37
N ILE A 167 -5.93 -3.12 -13.28
CA ILE A 167 -5.48 -1.72 -13.26
C ILE A 167 -4.00 -1.65 -13.64
N TRP A 168 -3.11 -2.32 -12.89
CA TRP A 168 -1.67 -2.26 -13.09
C TRP A 168 -1.19 -2.94 -14.38
N ILE A 169 -1.85 -4.00 -14.85
CA ILE A 169 -1.50 -4.61 -16.16
C ILE A 169 -1.83 -3.67 -17.32
N LYS A 170 -2.89 -2.85 -17.22
CA LYS A 170 -3.22 -1.88 -18.27
C LYS A 170 -2.19 -0.77 -18.32
N VAL A 171 -1.76 -0.27 -17.18
CA VAL A 171 -0.69 0.74 -17.08
C VAL A 171 0.61 0.20 -17.68
N ASN A 172 1.00 -1.02 -17.31
CA ASN A 172 2.23 -1.67 -17.81
C ASN A 172 2.20 -2.08 -19.30
N LYS A 173 1.09 -1.88 -20.01
CA LYS A 173 0.99 -2.11 -21.47
C LYS A 173 1.02 -0.83 -22.30
N VAL A 174 1.03 0.33 -21.64
CA VAL A 174 1.00 1.65 -22.30
C VAL A 174 2.38 2.33 -22.29
N LEU A 175 3.34 1.74 -21.58
CA LEU A 175 4.78 2.03 -21.68
C LEU A 175 5.44 1.05 -22.65
#